data_AF-A0A7K3YER1-F1
#
_entry.id   AF-A0A7K3YER1-F1
#
_cell.length_a   1.000
_cell.length_b   1.000
_cell.length_c   1.000
_cell.angle_alpha   90.00
_cell.angle_beta   90.00
_cell.angle_gamma   90.00
#
_symmetry.space_group_name_H-M   'P 1'
#
loop_
_entity.id
_entity.type
_entity.pdbx_description
1 polymer ?
#
loop_
_entity_poly.entity_id
_entity_poly.type
_entity_poly.pdbx_seq_one_letter_code
_entity_poly.pdbx_strand_id
1 'polypeptide(L)'
;MDSTGSIQFFLILLTIIAVVGFAGIMYYLAGIARSIKRLGGPAVPETPPGPKPTAPASLPPLKAIKPGEMANLEETLGAISKKYSLISLTLAAADGLLIGSTKPGSENEAARYSHLYSRGKRHGEGGVELLGISYRGETVVGIARPSEHLSSELMNALEQDIRETLQHWV
;
A
#
# COMPACT_ATOMS: atom_id res chain seq x y z
N MET A 1 -57.08 -19.23 11.67
CA MET A 1 -55.98 -18.86 10.78
C MET A 1 -55.03 -20.04 10.79
N ASP A 2 -54.94 -20.77 9.68
CA ASP A 2 -54.33 -22.10 9.68
C ASP A 2 -52.81 -21.97 9.72
N SER A 3 -52.17 -22.66 10.67
CA SER A 3 -50.73 -22.51 10.99
C SER A 3 -49.82 -22.71 9.76
N THR A 4 -50.24 -23.58 8.85
CA THR A 4 -49.58 -23.82 7.55
C THR A 4 -49.55 -22.59 6.66
N GLY A 5 -50.62 -21.80 6.63
CA GLY A 5 -50.71 -20.57 5.82
C GLY A 5 -49.78 -19.48 6.34
N SER A 6 -49.66 -19.34 7.67
CA SER A 6 -48.70 -18.39 8.26
C SER A 6 -47.25 -18.78 7.99
N ILE A 7 -46.88 -20.06 8.14
CA ILE A 7 -45.51 -20.52 7.91
C ILE A 7 -45.12 -20.31 6.44
N GLN A 8 -46.00 -20.66 5.51
CA GLN A 8 -45.76 -20.48 4.08
C GLN A 8 -45.57 -19.00 3.72
N PHE A 9 -46.35 -18.09 4.32
CA PHE A 9 -46.17 -16.65 4.13
C PHE A 9 -44.79 -16.16 4.60
N PHE A 10 -44.34 -16.59 5.79
CA PHE A 10 -43.00 -16.21 6.30
C PHE A 10 -41.87 -16.76 5.44
N LEU A 11 -41.99 -17.99 4.93
CA LEU A 11 -40.98 -18.57 4.04
C LEU A 11 -40.89 -17.80 2.71
N ILE A 12 -42.02 -17.39 2.14
CA ILE A 12 -42.06 -16.57 0.93
C ILE A 12 -41.41 -15.21 1.19
N LEU A 13 -41.77 -14.55 2.31
CA LEU A 13 -41.22 -13.25 2.68
C LEU A 13 -39.69 -13.32 2.88
N LEU A 14 -39.21 -14.35 3.59
CA LEU A 14 -37.79 -14.55 3.83
C LEU A 14 -37.02 -14.82 2.52
N THR A 15 -37.62 -15.57 1.60
CA THR A 15 -37.05 -15.81 0.27
C THR A 15 -36.93 -14.52 -0.53
N ILE A 16 -37.96 -13.67 -0.51
CA ILE A 16 -37.94 -12.37 -1.20
C ILE A 16 -36.82 -11.48 -0.63
N ILE A 17 -36.72 -11.37 0.70
CA ILE A 17 -35.67 -10.59 1.36
C ILE A 17 -34.28 -11.13 1.00
N ALA A 18 -34.09 -12.44 1.00
CA ALA A 18 -32.83 -13.05 0.65
C ALA A 18 -32.44 -12.77 -0.82
N VAL A 19 -33.38 -12.89 -1.75
CA VAL A 19 -33.14 -12.62 -3.18
C VAL A 19 -32.84 -11.14 -3.43
N VAL A 20 -33.62 -10.23 -2.83
CA VAL A 20 -33.40 -8.77 -2.98
C VAL A 20 -32.08 -8.36 -2.34
N GLY A 21 -31.79 -8.87 -1.14
CA GLY A 21 -30.54 -8.61 -0.44
C GLY A 21 -29.33 -9.13 -1.24
N PHE A 22 -29.40 -10.36 -1.74
CA PHE A 22 -28.34 -10.94 -2.57
C PHE A 22 -28.14 -10.16 -3.87
N ALA A 23 -29.22 -9.78 -4.56
CA ALA A 23 -29.14 -8.96 -5.77
C ALA A 23 -28.53 -7.57 -5.50
N GLY A 24 -28.89 -6.93 -4.37
CA GLY A 24 -28.32 -5.66 -3.96
C GLY A 24 -26.82 -5.75 -3.65
N ILE A 25 -26.39 -6.79 -2.94
CA ILE A 25 -24.98 -7.06 -2.64
C ILE A 25 -24.20 -7.30 -3.95
N MET A 26 -24.74 -8.12 -4.86
CA MET A 26 -24.11 -8.38 -6.16
C MET A 26 -24.03 -7.12 -7.03
N TYR A 27 -25.07 -6.28 -7.02
CA TYR A 27 -25.06 -4.99 -7.72
C TYR A 27 -23.98 -4.06 -7.17
N TYR A 28 -23.86 -3.98 -5.85
CA TYR A 28 -22.85 -3.15 -5.19
C TYR A 28 -21.42 -3.62 -5.50
N LEU A 29 -21.17 -4.94 -5.41
CA LEU A 29 -19.89 -5.55 -5.79
C LEU A 29 -19.55 -5.32 -7.27
N ALA A 30 -20.54 -5.43 -8.16
CA ALA A 30 -20.35 -5.12 -9.58
C ALA A 30 -20.05 -3.63 -9.82
N GLY A 31 -20.61 -2.73 -9.00
CA GLY A 31 -20.29 -1.30 -9.00
C GLY A 31 -18.82 -1.04 -8.66
N ILE A 32 -18.31 -1.66 -7.60
CA ILE A 32 -16.90 -1.57 -7.18
C ILE A 32 -15.98 -2.19 -8.24
N ALA A 33 -16.34 -3.35 -8.79
CA ALA A 33 -15.55 -3.96 -9.86
C ALA A 33 -15.48 -3.08 -11.12
N ARG A 34 -16.56 -2.37 -11.46
CA ARG A 34 -16.57 -1.41 -12.57
C ARG A 34 -15.73 -0.16 -12.27
N SER A 35 -15.73 0.36 -11.06
CA SER A 35 -14.89 1.51 -10.71
C SER A 35 -13.40 1.15 -10.72
N ILE A 36 -13.04 -0.06 -10.27
CA ILE A 36 -11.67 -0.58 -10.36
C ILE A 36 -11.25 -0.80 -11.84
N LYS A 37 -12.12 -1.38 -12.68
CA LYS A 37 -11.82 -1.52 -14.13
C LYS A 37 -11.67 -0.18 -14.84
N ARG A 38 -12.39 0.88 -14.41
CA ARG A 38 -12.20 2.24 -14.94
C ARG A 38 -10.87 2.86 -14.52
N LEU A 39 -10.31 2.45 -13.38
CA LEU A 39 -8.95 2.82 -12.97
C LEU A 39 -7.85 2.01 -13.68
N GLY A 40 -8.20 0.90 -14.32
CA GLY A 40 -7.28 0.02 -15.08
C GLY A 40 -7.30 0.21 -16.60
N GLY A 41 -7.99 1.22 -17.13
CA GLY A 41 -7.86 1.63 -18.53
C GLY A 41 -6.52 2.34 -18.75
N PRO A 42 -5.86 2.17 -19.92
CA PRO A 42 -4.54 2.74 -20.15
C PRO A 42 -4.63 4.27 -20.17
N ALA A 43 -4.16 4.90 -19.11
CA ALA A 43 -3.76 6.29 -19.17
C ALA A 43 -2.47 6.34 -20.00
N VAL A 44 -2.62 6.52 -21.31
CA VAL A 44 -1.59 7.14 -22.13
C VAL A 44 -1.89 8.64 -22.12
N PRO A 45 -1.10 9.46 -21.42
CA PRO A 45 -0.87 10.82 -21.84
C PRO A 45 0.33 10.79 -22.80
N GLU A 46 0.08 11.02 -24.08
CA GLU A 46 1.12 11.46 -25.01
C GLU A 46 1.73 12.76 -24.46
N THR A 47 2.99 12.69 -24.03
CA THR A 47 3.81 13.87 -23.76
C THR A 47 4.62 14.16 -25.03
N PRO A 48 4.72 15.42 -25.49
CA PRO A 48 5.38 15.80 -26.75
C PRO A 48 6.88 15.44 -26.76
N PRO A 49 7.50 15.28 -27.95
CA PRO A 49 8.84 14.75 -28.08
C PRO A 49 9.92 15.77 -27.72
N GLY A 50 10.72 15.48 -26.69
CA GLY A 50 12.12 15.90 -26.56
C GLY A 50 12.52 16.50 -25.19
N PRO A 51 13.84 16.55 -24.86
CA PRO A 51 15.00 15.89 -25.44
C PRO A 51 15.63 14.83 -24.49
N LYS A 52 16.42 13.92 -25.06
CA LYS A 52 17.36 13.02 -24.36
C LYS A 52 18.15 13.75 -23.26
N PRO A 53 18.22 13.20 -22.04
CA PRO A 53 19.33 13.50 -21.14
C PRO A 53 20.30 12.31 -21.06
N THR A 54 21.41 12.52 -21.75
CA THR A 54 22.76 12.01 -21.54
C THR A 54 23.08 11.65 -20.08
N ALA A 55 23.57 10.42 -19.85
CA ALA A 55 24.63 10.01 -18.90
C ALA A 55 24.51 10.40 -17.39
N PRO A 56 25.11 9.61 -16.46
CA PRO A 56 24.65 9.49 -15.08
C PRO A 56 24.92 10.76 -14.27
N ALA A 57 23.84 11.39 -13.80
CA ALA A 57 23.93 12.49 -12.85
C ALA A 57 24.38 11.96 -11.48
N SER A 58 25.46 12.55 -10.98
CA SER A 58 25.96 12.36 -9.62
C SER A 58 24.83 12.38 -8.59
N LEU A 59 24.82 11.37 -7.72
CA LEU A 59 24.09 11.37 -6.45
C LEU A 59 24.34 12.70 -5.73
N PRO A 60 23.29 13.52 -5.46
CA PRO A 60 23.46 14.64 -4.54
C PRO A 60 23.81 14.08 -3.15
N PRO A 61 24.57 14.82 -2.33
CA PRO A 61 24.92 14.38 -0.98
C PRO A 61 23.64 14.04 -0.20
N LEU A 62 23.60 12.85 0.40
CA LEU A 62 22.47 12.35 1.18
C LEU A 62 22.10 13.38 2.26
N LYS A 63 21.10 14.21 2.00
CA LYS A 63 20.58 15.17 2.96
C LYS A 63 20.01 14.38 4.14
N ALA A 64 20.43 14.71 5.36
CA ALA A 64 19.88 14.11 6.56
C ALA A 64 18.37 14.37 6.62
N ILE A 65 17.59 13.33 6.88
CA ILE A 65 16.14 13.42 7.00
C ILE A 65 15.84 13.87 8.41
N LYS A 66 15.05 14.93 8.55
CA LYS A 66 14.64 15.47 9.83
C LYS A 66 13.12 15.42 9.91
N PRO A 67 12.54 14.37 10.53
CA PRO A 67 11.10 14.19 10.59
C PRO A 67 10.36 15.42 11.16
N GLY A 68 10.92 16.08 12.17
CA GLY A 68 10.30 17.25 12.80
C GLY A 68 10.33 18.56 12.02
N GLU A 69 10.98 18.59 10.84
CA GLU A 69 10.92 19.74 9.93
C GLU A 69 9.86 19.55 8.82
N MET A 70 9.18 18.39 8.77
CA MET A 70 8.17 18.07 7.74
C MET A 70 6.75 18.22 8.27
N ALA A 71 5.78 18.45 7.37
CA ALA A 71 4.40 18.73 7.77
C ALA A 71 3.63 17.46 8.18
N ASN A 72 3.98 16.31 7.61
CA ASN A 72 3.33 15.02 7.88
C ASN A 72 4.24 13.81 7.59
N LEU A 73 3.73 12.63 7.94
CA LEU A 73 4.41 11.36 7.73
C LEU A 73 4.66 11.10 6.23
N GLU A 74 3.67 11.33 5.37
CA GLU A 74 3.75 11.07 3.94
C GLU A 74 4.82 11.91 3.25
N GLU A 75 4.99 13.16 3.66
CA GLU A 75 6.07 14.04 3.22
C GLU A 75 7.43 13.50 3.65
N THR A 76 7.52 13.00 4.89
CA THR A 76 8.74 12.35 5.40
C THR A 76 9.09 11.09 4.62
N LEU A 77 8.11 10.22 4.36
CA LEU A 77 8.29 9.05 3.51
C LEU A 77 8.66 9.43 2.07
N GLY A 78 8.11 10.54 1.56
CA GLY A 78 8.46 11.09 0.26
C GLY A 78 9.91 11.55 0.18
N ALA A 79 10.42 12.19 1.24
CA ALA A 79 11.83 12.56 1.34
C ALA A 79 12.75 11.34 1.46
N ILE A 80 12.37 10.32 2.25
CA ILE A 80 13.07 9.03 2.32
C ILE A 80 13.13 8.40 0.93
N SER A 81 12.00 8.37 0.22
CA SER A 81 11.92 7.78 -1.11
C SER A 81 12.86 8.47 -2.10
N LYS A 82 12.96 9.81 -2.04
CA LYS A 82 13.93 10.56 -2.85
C LYS A 82 15.38 10.28 -2.47
N LYS A 83 15.69 10.16 -1.16
CA LYS A 83 17.05 9.91 -0.66
C LYS A 83 17.61 8.56 -1.11
N TYR A 84 16.77 7.54 -1.18
CA TYR A 84 17.15 6.17 -1.54
C TYR A 84 16.71 5.76 -2.96
N SER A 85 16.32 6.70 -3.82
CA SER A 85 15.84 6.42 -5.19
C SER A 85 14.74 5.34 -5.22
N LEU A 86 13.76 5.44 -4.33
CA LEU A 86 12.60 4.56 -4.31
C LEU A 86 11.51 5.11 -5.23
N ILE A 87 10.93 4.23 -6.05
CA ILE A 87 9.69 4.48 -6.81
C ILE A 87 8.53 4.70 -5.84
N SER A 88 8.49 3.89 -4.77
CA SER A 88 7.48 4.02 -3.71
C SER A 88 7.97 3.41 -2.41
N LEU A 89 7.50 3.96 -1.30
CA LEU A 89 7.68 3.41 0.05
C LEU A 89 6.33 3.31 0.75
N THR A 90 6.03 2.14 1.30
CA THR A 90 4.83 1.88 2.11
C THR A 90 5.27 1.30 3.45
N LEU A 91 4.72 1.81 4.54
CA LEU A 91 4.89 1.27 5.89
C LEU A 91 3.58 0.61 6.33
N ALA A 92 3.69 -0.61 6.85
CA ALA A 92 2.56 -1.37 7.36
C ALA A 92 2.90 -2.05 8.68
N ALA A 93 1.92 -2.28 9.54
CA ALA A 93 2.10 -3.17 10.68
C ALA A 93 2.18 -4.64 10.21
N ALA A 94 2.72 -5.52 11.06
CA ALA A 94 2.89 -6.94 10.74
C ALA A 94 1.57 -7.67 10.41
N ASP A 95 0.43 -7.15 10.87
CA ASP A 95 -0.91 -7.67 10.57
C ASP A 95 -1.47 -7.20 9.21
N GLY A 96 -0.75 -6.30 8.52
CA GLY A 96 -1.15 -5.75 7.23
C GLY A 96 -1.89 -4.41 7.29
N LEU A 97 -2.02 -3.79 8.46
CA LEU A 97 -2.59 -2.45 8.58
C LEU A 97 -1.64 -1.40 7.99
N LEU A 98 -2.16 -0.53 7.12
CA LEU A 98 -1.40 0.57 6.53
C LEU A 98 -1.11 1.66 7.57
N ILE A 99 0.17 2.02 7.72
CA ILE A 99 0.63 3.13 8.57
C ILE A 99 0.82 4.40 7.73
N GLY A 100 1.41 4.27 6.55
CA GLY A 100 1.62 5.40 5.63
C GLY A 100 2.24 4.95 4.31
N SER A 101 2.07 5.74 3.26
CA SER A 101 2.64 5.43 1.94
C SER A 101 2.89 6.67 1.11
N THR A 102 3.89 6.60 0.22
CA THR A 102 4.14 7.63 -0.79
C THR A 102 3.29 7.47 -2.04
N LYS A 103 2.51 6.37 -2.16
CA LYS A 103 1.59 6.15 -3.28
C LYS A 103 0.15 5.99 -2.76
N PRO A 104 -0.86 6.39 -3.56
CA PRO A 104 -2.25 6.14 -3.21
C PRO A 104 -2.62 4.66 -3.38
N GLY A 105 -3.59 4.17 -2.60
CA GLY A 105 -4.14 2.82 -2.74
C GLY A 105 -3.21 1.70 -2.27
N SER A 106 -2.44 1.94 -1.22
CA SER A 106 -1.40 1.01 -0.71
C SER A 106 -1.92 -0.02 0.29
N GLU A 107 -3.23 -0.07 0.56
CA GLU A 107 -3.83 -0.98 1.54
C GLU A 107 -3.65 -2.44 1.13
N ASN A 108 -3.87 -2.75 -0.16
CA ASN A 108 -3.65 -4.10 -0.69
C ASN A 108 -2.16 -4.46 -0.71
N GLU A 109 -1.28 -3.46 -0.91
CA GLU A 109 0.16 -3.66 -0.82
C GLU A 109 0.58 -4.01 0.61
N ALA A 110 0.11 -3.23 1.59
CA ALA A 110 0.33 -3.44 3.01
C ALA A 110 -0.11 -4.85 3.44
N ALA A 111 -1.35 -5.24 3.14
CA ALA A 111 -1.86 -6.56 3.50
C ALA A 111 -1.07 -7.70 2.84
N ARG A 112 -0.82 -7.60 1.53
CA ARG A 112 -0.17 -8.66 0.76
C ARG A 112 1.28 -8.86 1.19
N TYR A 113 2.06 -7.79 1.26
CA TYR A 113 3.49 -7.89 1.52
C TYR A 113 3.82 -8.09 2.99
N SER A 114 3.00 -7.63 3.93
CA SER A 114 3.16 -7.97 5.35
C SER A 114 2.97 -9.47 5.59
N HIS A 115 2.02 -10.09 4.90
CA HIS A 115 1.85 -11.55 4.92
C HIS A 115 3.02 -12.30 4.27
N LEU A 116 3.63 -11.76 3.21
CA LEU A 116 4.84 -12.36 2.64
C LEU A 116 6.03 -12.25 3.60
N TYR A 117 6.16 -11.10 4.27
CA TYR A 117 7.20 -10.88 5.26
C TYR A 117 7.07 -11.85 6.45
N SER A 118 5.86 -12.07 6.97
CA SER A 118 5.61 -13.01 8.07
C SER A 118 5.96 -14.47 7.72
N ARG A 119 5.97 -14.81 6.42
CA ARG A 119 6.45 -16.09 5.88
C ARG A 119 7.97 -16.14 5.66
N GLY A 120 8.71 -15.13 6.12
CA GLY A 120 10.17 -15.03 6.00
C GLY A 120 10.66 -14.56 4.63
N LYS A 121 9.79 -14.06 3.75
CA LYS A 121 10.21 -13.50 2.46
C LYS A 121 10.75 -12.09 2.66
N ARG A 122 11.94 -11.83 2.08
CA ARG A 122 12.59 -10.51 2.06
C ARG A 122 12.45 -9.78 0.73
N HIS A 123 12.03 -10.50 -0.31
CA HIS A 123 11.81 -9.96 -1.64
C HIS A 123 10.41 -10.32 -2.10
N GLY A 124 9.72 -9.32 -2.63
CA GLY A 124 8.41 -9.42 -3.23
C GLY A 124 8.47 -9.44 -4.76
N GLU A 125 7.33 -9.70 -5.38
CA GLU A 125 7.19 -9.58 -6.83
C GLU A 125 7.42 -8.13 -7.29
N GLY A 126 8.01 -7.97 -8.48
CA GLY A 126 8.22 -6.67 -9.11
C GLY A 126 9.35 -5.82 -8.50
N GLY A 127 10.38 -6.47 -7.94
CA GLY A 127 11.55 -5.79 -7.38
C GLY A 127 11.27 -5.10 -6.03
N VAL A 128 10.23 -5.54 -5.32
CA VAL A 128 9.90 -5.03 -3.99
C VAL A 128 10.84 -5.66 -2.96
N GLU A 129 11.40 -4.83 -2.10
CA GLU A 129 12.25 -5.25 -0.98
C GLU A 129 11.49 -5.05 0.33
N LEU A 130 11.52 -6.08 1.19
CA LEU A 130 10.77 -6.14 2.44
C LEU A 130 11.73 -6.11 3.62
N LEU A 131 11.61 -5.07 4.42
CA LEU A 131 12.38 -4.84 5.63
C LEU A 131 11.44 -4.88 6.84
N GLY A 132 11.90 -5.46 7.94
CA GLY A 132 11.16 -5.43 9.20
C GLY A 132 11.88 -4.53 10.17
N ILE A 133 11.19 -3.48 10.61
CA ILE A 133 11.67 -2.49 11.54
C ILE A 133 11.03 -2.79 12.90
N SER A 134 11.84 -3.05 13.91
CA SER A 134 11.32 -3.18 15.28
C SER A 134 11.00 -1.79 15.84
N TYR A 135 9.75 -1.58 16.24
CA TYR A 135 9.26 -0.34 16.82
C TYR A 135 8.34 -0.63 18.01
N ARG A 136 8.68 -0.12 19.21
CA ARG A 136 7.94 -0.31 20.47
C ARG A 136 7.55 -1.77 20.78
N GLY A 137 8.39 -2.73 20.39
CA GLY A 137 8.14 -4.16 20.60
C GLY A 137 7.29 -4.82 19.50
N GLU A 138 6.80 -4.05 18.53
CA GLU A 138 6.11 -4.55 17.35
C GLU A 138 7.02 -4.51 16.11
N THR A 139 6.62 -5.23 15.07
CA THR A 139 7.30 -5.21 13.77
C THR A 139 6.49 -4.35 12.80
N VAL A 140 7.11 -3.28 12.32
CA VAL A 140 6.64 -2.52 11.16
C VAL A 140 7.33 -3.08 9.93
N VAL A 141 6.55 -3.42 8.91
CA VAL A 141 7.05 -3.89 7.61
C VAL A 141 7.20 -2.68 6.70
N GLY A 142 8.44 -2.38 6.31
CA GLY A 142 8.75 -1.44 5.24
C GLY A 142 8.75 -2.16 3.90
N ILE A 143 7.91 -1.66 2.99
CA ILE A 143 7.73 -2.19 1.65
C ILE A 143 8.33 -1.17 0.70
N ALA A 144 9.60 -1.38 0.36
CA ALA A 144 10.37 -0.48 -0.50
C ALA A 144 10.33 -0.98 -1.94
N ARG A 145 10.04 -0.09 -2.88
CA ARG A 145 10.19 -0.36 -4.31
C ARG A 145 11.34 0.48 -4.85
N PRO A 146 12.58 -0.04 -4.84
CA PRO A 146 13.71 0.68 -5.41
C PRO A 146 13.58 0.86 -6.93
N SER A 147 14.13 1.96 -7.46
CA SER A 147 14.36 2.09 -8.92
C SER A 147 15.57 1.29 -9.38
N GLU A 148 16.55 1.09 -8.50
CA GLU A 148 17.76 0.30 -8.69
C GLU A 148 18.07 -0.49 -7.42
N HIS A 149 18.63 -1.69 -7.53
CA HIS A 149 18.89 -2.55 -6.38
C HIS A 149 19.71 -1.84 -5.29
N LEU A 150 19.23 -1.89 -4.05
CA LEU A 150 19.89 -1.25 -2.93
C LEU A 150 20.96 -2.16 -2.35
N SER A 151 22.14 -1.60 -2.08
CA SER A 151 23.16 -2.30 -1.31
C SER A 151 22.66 -2.54 0.13
N SER A 152 23.25 -3.53 0.81
CA SER A 152 22.94 -3.81 2.21
C SER A 152 23.20 -2.61 3.13
N GLU A 153 24.21 -1.79 2.82
CA GLU A 153 24.52 -0.57 3.56
C GLU A 153 23.40 0.48 3.43
N LEU A 154 22.90 0.69 2.20
CA LEU A 154 21.77 1.58 1.94
C LEU A 154 20.49 1.06 2.59
N MET A 155 20.28 -0.25 2.59
CA MET A 155 19.13 -0.88 3.24
C MET A 155 19.12 -0.66 4.75
N ASN A 156 20.28 -0.82 5.40
CA ASN A 156 20.41 -0.56 6.84
C ASN A 156 20.19 0.93 7.16
N ALA A 157 20.69 1.82 6.32
CA ALA A 157 20.46 3.26 6.49
C ALA A 157 18.97 3.62 6.29
N LEU A 158 18.30 3.01 5.30
CA LEU A 158 16.87 3.18 5.06
C LEU A 158 16.05 2.72 6.27
N GLU A 159 16.39 1.56 6.85
CA GLU A 159 15.74 1.05 8.07
C GLU A 159 15.87 2.06 9.23
N GLN A 160 17.05 2.65 9.41
CA GLN A 160 17.31 3.63 10.44
C GLN A 160 16.48 4.92 10.25
N ASP A 161 16.46 5.47 9.02
CA ASP A 161 15.66 6.65 8.70
C ASP A 161 14.15 6.42 8.92
N ILE A 162 13.66 5.23 8.58
CA ILE A 162 12.27 4.82 8.83
C ILE A 162 12.01 4.73 10.34
N ARG A 163 12.93 4.15 11.11
CA ARG A 163 12.80 4.05 12.57
C ARG A 163 12.73 5.43 13.23
N GLU A 164 13.56 6.37 12.82
CA GLU A 164 13.54 7.75 13.32
C GLU A 164 12.24 8.46 12.95
N THR A 165 11.74 8.22 11.74
CA THR A 165 10.44 8.73 11.29
C THR A 165 9.29 8.20 12.14
N LEU A 166 9.27 6.90 12.43
CA LEU A 166 8.26 6.28 13.29
C LEU A 166 8.31 6.83 14.71
N GLN A 167 9.50 7.05 15.28
CA GLN A 167 9.65 7.64 16.61
C GLN A 167 9.06 9.05 16.72
N HIS A 168 9.05 9.80 15.63
CA HIS A 168 8.54 11.17 15.62
C HIS A 168 7.02 11.23 15.41
N TRP A 169 6.48 10.39 14.51
CA TRP A 169 5.09 10.52 14.05
C TRP A 169 4.09 9.54 14.69
N VAL A 170 4.55 8.45 15.33
CA VAL A 170 3.72 7.34 15.88
C VAL A 170 3.96 7.14 17.38
#